data_AF-A0A9W4SUS9-F1
#
_entry.id   AF-A0A9W4SUS9-F1
#
_cell.length_a   1.000
_cell.length_b   1.000
_cell.length_c   1.000
_cell.angle_alpha   90.00
_cell.angle_beta   90.00
_cell.angle_gamma   90.00
#
_symmetry.space_group_name_H-M   'P 1'
#
loop_
_entity.id
_entity.type
_entity.pdbx_description
1 polymer ?
#
loop_
_entity_poly.entity_id
_entity_poly.type
_entity_poly.pdbx_seq_one_letter_code
_entity_poly.pdbx_strand_id
1 'polypeptide(L)'
;MNDPSTSQMQNVLKDRIKDLKNETSDLMKEIVGYIDDGNMNECLRNLGNLEDTLKNTYELVDRLSDRIDELERNVNELKQELNKLKDQVKYVKFFADYRDWAKIFMQLLIEKLGGTDNWHKAETGLHYRNRNEPMTEKESECVERLTNLLKEDTDIGLGFTDIKLLLEVRDTSNIMFHKNNQTSREAEMKLYAETLPDNLKIYKPPLKKAFKTISRWRSS
;
A
#
# COMPACT_ATOMS: atom_id res chain seq x y z
N MET A 1 -7.37 11.50 27.62
CA MET A 1 -6.85 10.43 28.50
C MET A 1 -5.67 9.81 27.79
N ASN A 2 -4.48 9.82 28.38
CA ASN A 2 -3.32 9.16 27.80
C ASN A 2 -3.41 7.68 28.15
N ASP A 3 -3.51 6.81 27.15
CA ASP A 3 -3.41 5.37 27.36
C ASP A 3 -2.03 5.05 27.97
N PRO A 4 -1.94 4.20 29.00
CA PRO A 4 -0.67 3.74 29.53
C PRO A 4 0.12 3.07 28.42
N SER A 5 1.41 3.43 28.28
CA SER A 5 2.29 2.76 27.32
C SER A 5 2.34 1.26 27.61
N THR A 6 2.48 0.42 26.58
CA THR A 6 2.61 -1.04 26.69
C THR A 6 3.64 -1.46 27.75
N SER A 7 4.73 -0.68 27.89
CA SER A 7 5.77 -0.88 28.90
C SER A 7 5.28 -0.67 30.34
N GLN A 8 4.38 0.28 30.58
CA GLN A 8 3.79 0.49 31.91
C GLN A 8 2.88 -0.67 32.31
N MET A 9 2.05 -1.17 31.39
CA MET A 9 1.20 -2.33 31.68
C MET A 9 2.03 -3.59 31.94
N GLN A 10 3.08 -3.84 31.14
CA GLN A 10 3.98 -4.98 31.35
C GLN A 10 4.71 -4.93 32.69
N ASN A 11 5.13 -3.73 33.14
CA ASN A 11 5.80 -3.57 34.43
C ASN A 11 4.85 -3.82 35.61
N VAL A 12 3.64 -3.24 35.57
CA VAL A 12 2.60 -3.50 36.59
C VAL A 12 2.30 -4.99 36.72
N LEU A 13 2.30 -5.72 35.60
CA LEU A 13 2.06 -7.15 35.57
C LEU A 13 3.20 -7.96 36.17
N LYS A 14 4.44 -7.63 35.81
CA LYS A 14 5.62 -8.28 36.39
C LYS A 14 5.69 -8.07 37.90
N ASP A 15 5.40 -6.86 38.35
CA ASP A 15 5.38 -6.52 39.77
C ASP A 15 4.28 -7.32 40.49
N ARG A 16 3.07 -7.36 39.94
CA ARG A 16 1.97 -8.14 40.54
C ARG A 16 2.25 -9.65 40.60
N ILE A 17 2.84 -10.23 39.56
CA ILE A 17 3.25 -11.66 39.55
C ILE A 17 4.32 -11.92 40.60
N LYS A 18 5.27 -10.99 40.78
CA LYS A 18 6.31 -11.10 41.78
C LYS A 18 5.74 -11.02 43.20
N ASP A 19 4.80 -10.11 43.44
CA ASP A 19 4.14 -9.97 44.74
C ASP A 19 3.36 -11.23 45.10
N LEU A 20 2.54 -11.75 44.17
CA LEU A 20 1.79 -12.99 44.34
C LEU A 20 2.68 -14.20 44.64
N LYS A 21 3.85 -14.28 43.99
CA LYS A 21 4.83 -15.33 44.25
C LYS A 21 5.36 -15.26 45.68
N ASN A 22 5.62 -14.05 46.19
CA ASN A 22 6.09 -13.87 47.56
C ASN A 22 4.99 -14.22 48.57
N GLU A 23 3.77 -13.70 48.39
CA GLU A 23 2.61 -13.99 49.25
C GLU A 23 2.34 -15.50 49.34
N THR A 24 2.34 -16.18 48.19
CA THR A 24 2.16 -17.64 48.13
C THR A 24 3.27 -18.39 48.87
N SER A 25 4.53 -17.95 48.70
CA SER A 25 5.68 -18.58 49.37
C SER A 25 5.64 -18.39 50.88
N ASP A 26 5.16 -17.26 51.36
CA ASP A 26 5.11 -16.96 52.80
C ASP A 26 3.93 -17.70 53.46
N LEU A 27 2.75 -17.73 52.81
CA LEU A 27 1.63 -18.56 53.25
C LEU A 27 2.00 -20.04 53.36
N MET A 28 2.76 -20.59 52.40
CA MET A 28 3.24 -21.97 52.48
C MET A 28 4.15 -22.22 53.69
N LYS A 29 5.07 -21.30 54.00
CA LYS A 29 5.95 -21.42 55.19
C LYS A 29 5.14 -21.41 56.47
N GLU A 30 4.15 -20.52 56.58
CA GLU A 30 3.28 -20.43 57.75
C GLU A 30 2.44 -21.70 57.93
N ILE A 31 1.89 -22.25 56.84
CA ILE A 31 1.14 -23.53 56.89
C ILE A 31 2.02 -24.65 57.45
N VAL A 32 3.27 -24.78 56.99
CA VAL A 32 4.22 -25.79 57.49
C VAL A 32 4.48 -25.58 58.99
N GLY A 33 4.74 -24.33 59.42
CA GLY A 33 4.96 -24.02 60.83
C GLY A 33 3.76 -24.37 61.71
N TYR A 34 2.54 -24.05 61.29
CA TYR A 34 1.34 -24.40 62.05
C TYR A 34 1.04 -25.89 62.10
N ILE A 35 1.45 -26.67 61.09
CA ILE A 35 1.37 -28.13 61.11
C ILE A 35 2.34 -28.68 62.17
N ASP A 36 3.58 -28.20 62.18
CA ASP A 36 4.62 -28.62 63.14
C ASP A 36 4.24 -28.30 64.59
N ASP A 37 3.58 -27.15 64.80
CA ASP A 37 3.09 -26.69 66.10
C ASP A 37 1.75 -27.34 66.53
N GLY A 38 1.12 -28.15 65.66
CA GLY A 38 -0.20 -28.74 65.91
C GLY A 38 -1.36 -27.73 65.93
N ASN A 39 -1.17 -26.51 65.44
CA ASN A 39 -2.16 -25.45 65.39
C ASN A 39 -3.05 -25.55 64.14
N MET A 40 -3.94 -26.54 64.15
CA MET A 40 -4.76 -26.90 62.98
C MET A 40 -5.70 -25.77 62.52
N ASN A 41 -6.19 -24.93 63.42
CA ASN A 41 -7.11 -23.84 63.07
C ASN A 41 -6.41 -22.77 62.23
N GLU A 42 -5.18 -22.40 62.58
CA GLU A 42 -4.38 -21.44 61.81
C GLU A 42 -3.93 -22.02 60.46
N CYS A 43 -3.58 -23.32 60.44
CA CYS A 43 -3.31 -24.04 59.20
C CYS A 43 -4.50 -23.99 58.23
N LEU A 44 -5.72 -24.29 58.70
CA LEU A 44 -6.94 -24.22 57.88
C LEU A 44 -7.25 -22.81 57.39
N ARG A 45 -7.04 -21.78 58.22
CA ARG A 45 -7.24 -20.38 57.82
C ARG A 45 -6.29 -19.97 56.69
N ASN A 46 -5.01 -20.33 56.82
CA ASN A 46 -4.01 -20.00 55.81
C ASN A 46 -4.19 -20.79 54.51
N LEU A 47 -4.69 -22.02 54.58
CA LEU A 47 -5.10 -22.77 53.39
C LEU A 47 -6.24 -22.07 52.64
N GLY A 48 -7.25 -21.55 53.35
CA GLY A 48 -8.32 -20.75 52.74
C GLY A 48 -7.79 -19.47 52.08
N ASN A 49 -6.90 -18.73 52.76
CA ASN A 49 -6.27 -17.54 52.19
C ASN A 49 -5.45 -17.86 50.94
N LEU A 50 -4.77 -19.01 50.92
CA LEU A 50 -4.02 -19.48 49.76
C LEU A 50 -4.95 -19.83 48.59
N GLU A 51 -6.07 -20.50 48.86
CA GLU A 51 -7.10 -20.81 47.85
C GLU A 51 -7.65 -19.54 47.20
N ASP A 52 -8.03 -18.54 48.00
CA ASP A 52 -8.52 -17.25 47.50
C ASP A 52 -7.46 -16.51 46.68
N THR A 53 -6.20 -16.52 47.13
CA THR A 53 -5.07 -15.89 46.42
C THR A 53 -4.84 -16.55 45.06
N LEU A 54 -4.88 -17.89 45.01
CA LEU A 54 -4.74 -18.64 43.76
C LEU A 54 -5.90 -18.36 42.81
N LYS A 55 -7.14 -18.34 43.28
CA LYS A 55 -8.32 -18.03 42.46
C LYS A 55 -8.22 -16.65 41.82
N ASN A 56 -7.88 -15.63 42.61
CA ASN A 56 -7.67 -14.27 42.11
C ASN A 56 -6.54 -14.20 41.08
N THR A 57 -5.50 -15.01 41.24
CA THR A 57 -4.37 -15.10 40.30
C THR A 57 -4.82 -15.70 38.96
N TYR A 58 -5.60 -16.80 38.99
CA TYR A 58 -6.14 -17.40 37.77
C TYR A 58 -7.02 -16.41 37.00
N GLU A 59 -7.94 -15.72 37.68
CA GLU A 59 -8.78 -14.70 37.04
C GLU A 59 -7.98 -13.54 36.43
N LEU A 60 -6.85 -13.16 37.05
CA LEU A 60 -5.94 -12.17 36.48
C LEU A 60 -5.27 -12.70 35.21
N VAL A 61 -4.77 -13.94 35.24
CA VAL A 61 -4.12 -14.58 34.09
C VAL A 61 -5.09 -14.74 32.92
N ASP A 62 -6.34 -15.13 33.17
CA ASP A 62 -7.36 -15.28 32.13
C ASP A 62 -7.63 -13.92 31.44
N ARG A 63 -7.87 -12.86 32.23
CA ARG A 63 -8.04 -11.50 31.69
C ARG A 63 -6.83 -11.01 30.90
N LEU A 64 -5.64 -11.49 31.23
CA LEU A 64 -4.43 -11.12 30.50
C LEU A 64 -4.29 -11.89 29.20
N SER A 65 -4.67 -13.17 29.20
CA SER A 65 -4.73 -13.97 27.99
C SER A 65 -5.66 -13.31 26.98
N ASP A 66 -6.86 -12.92 27.40
CA ASP A 66 -7.84 -12.24 26.53
C ASP A 66 -7.28 -10.94 25.93
N ARG A 67 -6.60 -10.13 26.74
CA ARG A 67 -5.97 -8.87 26.27
C ARG A 67 -4.80 -9.12 25.33
N ILE A 68 -4.04 -10.20 25.51
CA ILE A 68 -2.96 -10.59 24.60
C ILE A 68 -3.56 -10.98 23.25
N ASP A 69 -4.61 -11.79 23.23
CA ASP A 69 -5.29 -12.23 22.00
C ASP A 69 -5.88 -11.03 21.23
N GLU A 70 -6.50 -10.09 21.93
CA GLU A 70 -7.01 -8.85 21.34
C GLU A 70 -5.87 -8.00 20.73
N LEU A 71 -4.77 -7.83 21.45
CA LEU A 71 -3.61 -7.08 20.97
C LEU A 71 -2.97 -7.74 19.75
N GLU A 72 -2.84 -9.08 19.74
CA GLU A 72 -2.31 -9.81 18.60
C GLU A 72 -3.18 -9.61 17.36
N ARG A 73 -4.50 -9.67 17.52
CA ARG A 73 -5.46 -9.38 16.45
C ARG A 73 -5.29 -7.96 15.92
N ASN A 74 -5.26 -6.96 16.80
CA ASN A 74 -5.11 -5.55 16.42
C ASN A 74 -3.77 -5.30 15.69
N VAL A 75 -2.67 -5.89 16.16
CA VAL A 75 -1.36 -5.81 15.50
C VAL A 75 -1.40 -6.42 14.10
N ASN A 76 -2.10 -7.54 13.92
CA ASN A 76 -2.24 -8.17 12.61
C ASN A 76 -3.10 -7.34 11.65
N GLU A 77 -4.19 -6.74 12.12
CA GLU A 77 -5.02 -5.82 11.33
C GLU A 77 -4.21 -4.59 10.87
N LEU A 78 -3.47 -3.96 11.80
CA LEU A 78 -2.60 -2.81 11.48
C LEU A 78 -1.49 -3.17 10.48
N LYS A 79 -0.88 -4.36 10.58
CA LYS A 79 0.11 -4.83 9.60
C LYS A 79 -0.50 -4.95 8.20
N GLN A 80 -1.73 -5.44 8.09
CA GLN A 80 -2.41 -5.56 6.80
C GLN A 80 -2.74 -4.19 6.21
N GLU A 81 -3.23 -3.26 7.03
CA GLU A 81 -3.49 -1.88 6.60
C GLU A 81 -2.23 -1.16 6.15
N LEU A 82 -1.13 -1.31 6.89
CA LEU A 82 0.17 -0.73 6.54
C LEU A 82 0.67 -1.25 5.18
N ASN A 83 0.51 -2.55 4.91
CA ASN A 83 0.88 -3.14 3.62
C ASN A 83 0.01 -2.58 2.47
N LYS A 84 -1.31 -2.46 2.67
CA LYS A 84 -2.22 -1.84 1.69
C LYS A 84 -1.81 -0.39 1.41
N LEU A 85 -1.54 0.39 2.45
CA LEU A 85 -1.13 1.79 2.32
C LEU A 85 0.22 1.92 1.60
N LYS A 86 1.18 1.04 1.91
CA LYS A 86 2.49 1.01 1.23
C LYS A 86 2.35 0.77 -0.27
N ASP A 87 1.45 -0.12 -0.68
CA ASP A 87 1.21 -0.39 -2.10
C ASP A 87 0.43 0.74 -2.78
N GLN A 88 -0.54 1.35 -2.09
CA GLN A 88 -1.21 2.58 -2.57
C GLN A 88 -0.23 3.73 -2.77
N VAL A 89 0.71 3.94 -1.84
CA VAL A 89 1.74 4.98 -1.95
C VAL A 89 2.64 4.73 -3.17
N LYS A 90 3.06 3.49 -3.41
CA LYS A 90 3.82 3.15 -4.62
C LYS A 90 3.03 3.44 -5.89
N TYR A 91 1.75 3.06 -5.90
CA TYR A 91 0.83 3.33 -7.02
C TYR A 91 0.74 4.82 -7.29
N VAL A 92 0.33 5.62 -6.31
CA VAL A 92 0.18 7.07 -6.43
C VAL A 92 1.49 7.73 -6.87
N LYS A 93 2.63 7.33 -6.29
CA LYS A 93 3.94 7.89 -6.64
C LYS A 93 4.31 7.60 -8.09
N PHE A 94 4.09 6.38 -8.58
CA PHE A 94 4.34 6.03 -9.98
C PHE A 94 3.56 6.94 -10.93
N PHE A 95 2.24 7.08 -10.74
CA PHE A 95 1.43 7.94 -11.59
C PHE A 95 1.86 9.40 -11.50
N ALA A 96 2.14 9.91 -10.30
CA ALA A 96 2.63 11.27 -10.12
C ALA A 96 3.96 11.52 -10.86
N ASP A 97 4.89 10.56 -10.82
CA ASP A 97 6.20 10.68 -11.47
C ASP A 97 6.08 10.73 -13.01
N TYR A 98 5.19 9.94 -13.61
CA TYR A 98 5.13 9.77 -15.07
C TYR A 98 4.00 10.53 -15.76
N ARG A 99 3.05 11.10 -15.02
CA ARG A 99 1.90 11.84 -15.56
C ARG A 99 2.31 12.99 -16.47
N ASP A 100 3.24 13.84 -16.02
CA ASP A 100 3.64 15.01 -16.80
C ASP A 100 4.36 14.60 -18.10
N TRP A 101 5.09 13.49 -18.09
CA TRP A 101 5.72 12.92 -19.28
C TRP A 101 4.70 12.34 -20.26
N ALA A 102 3.71 11.60 -19.76
CA ALA A 102 2.59 11.13 -20.58
C ALA A 102 1.82 12.31 -21.20
N LYS A 103 1.60 13.38 -20.42
CA LYS A 103 0.98 14.62 -20.92
C LYS A 103 1.80 15.28 -22.03
N ILE A 104 3.11 15.43 -21.84
CA ILE A 104 4.01 16.01 -22.84
C ILE A 104 3.97 15.19 -24.14
N PHE A 105 4.06 13.87 -24.04
CA PHE A 105 3.96 12.99 -25.20
C PHE A 105 2.62 13.17 -25.94
N MET A 106 1.49 13.16 -25.21
CA MET A 106 0.18 13.32 -25.83
C MET A 106 0.03 14.69 -26.53
N GLN A 107 0.59 15.76 -25.97
CA GLN A 107 0.59 17.06 -26.63
C GLN A 107 1.35 17.04 -27.96
N LEU A 108 2.55 16.46 -27.98
CA LEU A 108 3.33 16.32 -29.23
C LEU A 108 2.59 15.46 -30.27
N LEU A 109 1.94 14.38 -29.84
CA LEU A 109 1.15 13.52 -30.72
C LEU A 109 -0.02 14.29 -31.35
N ILE A 110 -0.75 15.07 -30.53
CA ILE A 110 -1.87 15.90 -30.99
C ILE A 110 -1.38 16.95 -31.99
N GLU A 111 -0.26 17.62 -31.73
CA GLU A 111 0.35 18.60 -32.63
C GLU A 111 0.70 17.96 -33.99
N LYS A 112 1.37 16.80 -33.98
CA LYS A 112 1.70 16.07 -35.22
C LYS A 112 0.48 15.55 -35.98
N LEU A 113 -0.60 15.22 -35.28
CA LEU A 113 -1.86 14.80 -35.89
C LEU A 113 -2.63 15.98 -36.53
N GLY A 114 -2.16 17.22 -36.34
CA GLY A 114 -2.78 18.43 -36.87
C GLY A 114 -3.78 19.08 -35.91
N GLY A 115 -3.63 18.85 -34.61
CA GLY A 115 -4.37 19.54 -33.56
C GLY A 115 -5.47 18.72 -32.90
N THR A 116 -6.07 19.33 -31.88
CA THR A 116 -7.02 18.71 -30.95
C THR A 116 -8.26 18.15 -31.65
N ASP A 117 -8.77 18.80 -32.69
CA ASP A 117 -9.96 18.33 -33.42
C ASP A 117 -9.70 17.00 -34.15
N ASN A 118 -8.51 16.84 -34.71
CA ASN A 118 -8.14 15.58 -35.38
C ASN A 118 -7.91 14.46 -34.38
N TRP A 119 -7.37 14.79 -33.19
CA TRP A 119 -7.30 13.83 -32.08
C TRP A 119 -8.67 13.33 -31.67
N HIS A 120 -9.64 14.22 -31.42
CA HIS A 120 -10.99 13.80 -31.02
C HIS A 120 -11.66 12.92 -32.08
N LYS A 121 -11.48 13.23 -33.37
CA LYS A 121 -11.98 12.37 -34.46
C LYS A 121 -11.29 11.02 -34.52
N ALA A 122 -9.97 10.96 -34.32
CA ALA A 122 -9.24 9.70 -34.26
C ALA A 122 -9.68 8.85 -33.06
N GLU A 123 -9.85 9.48 -31.89
CA GLU A 123 -10.29 8.81 -30.66
C GLU A 123 -11.71 8.24 -30.80
N THR A 124 -12.66 9.04 -31.31
CA THR A 124 -14.02 8.59 -31.63
C THR A 124 -14.02 7.50 -32.69
N GLY A 125 -13.24 7.64 -33.75
CA GLY A 125 -13.11 6.63 -34.80
C GLY A 125 -12.57 5.29 -34.25
N LEU A 126 -11.59 5.32 -33.35
CA LEU A 126 -11.10 4.11 -32.68
C LEU A 126 -12.17 3.45 -31.80
N HIS A 127 -13.02 4.24 -31.14
CA HIS A 127 -14.14 3.72 -30.35
C HIS A 127 -15.14 2.98 -31.23
N TYR A 128 -15.55 3.58 -32.35
CA TYR A 128 -16.45 2.93 -33.32
C TYR A 128 -15.83 1.69 -33.96
N ARG A 129 -14.55 1.76 -34.34
CA ARG A 129 -13.81 0.61 -34.89
C ARG A 129 -13.81 -0.58 -33.93
N ASN A 130 -13.65 -0.35 -32.63
CA ASN A 130 -13.66 -1.42 -31.63
C ASN A 130 -15.05 -2.06 -31.43
N ARG A 131 -16.12 -1.36 -31.81
CA ARG A 131 -17.51 -1.83 -31.73
C ARG A 131 -18.06 -2.33 -33.06
N ASN A 132 -17.24 -2.37 -34.11
CA ASN A 132 -17.66 -2.62 -35.49
C ASN A 132 -18.80 -1.68 -35.95
N GLU A 133 -18.79 -0.44 -35.46
CA GLU A 133 -19.73 0.61 -35.86
C GLU A 133 -19.17 1.43 -37.04
N PRO A 134 -20.02 1.97 -37.92
CA PRO A 134 -19.57 2.76 -39.06
C PRO A 134 -18.93 4.08 -38.61
N MET A 135 -17.76 4.40 -39.19
CA MET A 135 -17.09 5.68 -39.02
C MET A 135 -17.45 6.63 -40.16
N THR A 136 -17.42 7.93 -39.89
CA THR A 136 -17.41 8.96 -40.93
C THR A 136 -16.07 8.95 -41.68
N GLU A 137 -16.07 9.51 -42.90
CA GLU A 137 -14.85 9.67 -43.71
C GLU A 137 -13.74 10.39 -42.93
N LYS A 138 -14.09 11.50 -42.27
CA LYS A 138 -13.15 12.29 -41.46
C LYS A 138 -12.58 11.52 -40.26
N GLU A 139 -13.37 10.68 -39.61
CA GLU A 139 -12.90 9.82 -38.52
C GLU A 139 -11.93 8.75 -39.05
N SER A 140 -12.27 8.11 -40.17
CA SER A 140 -11.40 7.12 -40.82
C SER A 140 -10.05 7.72 -41.23
N GLU A 141 -10.06 8.91 -41.85
CA GLU A 141 -8.84 9.64 -42.21
C GLU A 141 -7.97 9.96 -40.99
N CYS A 142 -8.58 10.42 -39.89
CA CYS A 142 -7.85 10.74 -38.66
C CYS A 142 -7.27 9.48 -38.01
N VAL A 143 -8.00 8.36 -38.01
CA VAL A 143 -7.52 7.06 -37.51
C VAL A 143 -6.35 6.54 -38.36
N GLU A 144 -6.43 6.67 -39.68
CA GLU A 144 -5.34 6.25 -40.58
C GLU A 144 -4.10 7.12 -40.39
N ARG A 145 -4.26 8.45 -40.30
CA ARG A 145 -3.16 9.37 -39.98
C ARG A 145 -2.50 9.03 -38.65
N LEU A 146 -3.30 8.79 -37.60
CA LEU A 146 -2.77 8.35 -36.31
C LEU A 146 -2.04 7.02 -36.44
N THR A 147 -2.60 6.05 -37.16
CA THR A 147 -1.96 4.75 -37.41
C THR A 147 -0.61 4.92 -38.08
N ASN A 148 -0.51 5.80 -39.08
CA ASN A 148 0.72 6.06 -39.80
C ASN A 148 1.74 6.76 -38.91
N LEU A 149 1.37 7.80 -38.17
CA LEU A 149 2.26 8.47 -37.21
C LEU A 149 2.85 7.51 -36.17
N LEU A 150 2.05 6.56 -35.68
CA LEU A 150 2.50 5.55 -34.72
C LEU A 150 3.41 4.48 -35.37
N LYS A 151 3.28 4.25 -36.67
CA LYS A 151 4.09 3.29 -37.46
C LYS A 151 5.33 3.90 -38.10
N GLU A 152 5.36 5.21 -38.34
CA GLU A 152 6.47 5.93 -38.96
C GLU A 152 7.78 5.67 -38.23
N ASP A 153 7.71 5.48 -36.91
CA ASP A 153 8.84 5.16 -36.06
C ASP A 153 8.84 3.65 -35.72
N THR A 154 9.11 2.82 -36.73
CA THR A 154 9.09 1.34 -36.64
C THR A 154 9.98 0.78 -35.51
N ASP A 155 11.08 1.48 -35.18
CA ASP A 155 11.98 1.16 -34.07
C ASP A 155 11.36 1.38 -32.68
N ILE A 156 10.35 2.24 -32.58
CA ILE A 156 9.65 2.54 -31.32
C ILE A 156 8.44 1.62 -31.15
N GLY A 157 7.71 1.39 -32.25
CA GLY A 157 6.58 0.45 -32.30
C GLY A 157 5.45 0.80 -31.32
N LEU A 158 5.02 2.07 -31.29
CA LEU A 158 3.86 2.48 -30.50
C LEU A 158 2.58 1.92 -31.12
N GLY A 159 1.77 1.24 -30.32
CA GLY A 159 0.44 0.77 -30.70
C GLY A 159 -0.67 1.51 -29.98
N PHE A 160 -1.92 1.31 -30.40
CA PHE A 160 -3.09 1.90 -29.73
C PHE A 160 -3.20 1.50 -28.25
N THR A 161 -2.78 0.28 -27.90
CA THR A 161 -2.70 -0.18 -26.50
C THR A 161 -1.73 0.67 -25.69
N ASP A 162 -0.57 1.04 -26.25
CA ASP A 162 0.39 1.91 -25.58
C ASP A 162 -0.22 3.30 -25.34
N ILE A 163 -0.91 3.85 -26.35
CA ILE A 163 -1.60 5.15 -26.24
C ILE A 163 -2.66 5.12 -25.14
N LYS A 164 -3.48 4.06 -25.07
CA LYS A 164 -4.48 3.91 -24.02
C LYS A 164 -3.84 3.88 -22.62
N LEU A 165 -2.77 3.12 -22.44
CA LEU A 165 -2.06 3.05 -21.16
C LEU A 165 -1.41 4.39 -20.78
N LEU A 166 -0.92 5.16 -21.75
CA LEU A 166 -0.37 6.51 -21.51
C LEU A 166 -1.46 7.51 -21.12
N LEU A 167 -2.65 7.44 -21.72
CA LEU A 167 -3.82 8.20 -21.32
C LEU A 167 -4.23 7.86 -19.88
N GLU A 168 -4.26 6.57 -19.52
CA GLU A 168 -4.50 6.13 -18.14
C GLU A 168 -3.47 6.72 -17.17
N VAL A 169 -2.18 6.75 -17.55
CA VAL A 169 -1.13 7.37 -16.71
C VAL A 169 -1.37 8.87 -16.50
N ARG A 170 -1.77 9.57 -17.56
CA ARG A 170 -2.09 11.00 -17.53
C ARG A 170 -3.30 11.31 -16.65
N ASP A 171 -4.35 10.48 -16.72
CA ASP A 171 -5.67 10.76 -16.15
C ASP A 171 -5.85 10.23 -14.73
N THR A 172 -5.15 9.15 -14.36
CA THR A 172 -5.27 8.51 -13.03
C THR A 172 -4.58 9.30 -11.93
N SER A 173 -3.60 10.15 -12.25
CA SER A 173 -2.86 10.91 -11.25
C SER A 173 -3.72 12.03 -10.65
N ASN A 174 -4.00 11.94 -9.35
CA ASN A 174 -4.63 13.01 -8.58
C ASN A 174 -3.85 14.33 -8.71
N ILE A 175 -4.60 15.44 -8.82
CA ILE A 175 -4.11 16.82 -8.91
C ILE A 175 -3.21 17.20 -7.70
N MET A 176 -3.34 16.51 -6.57
CA MET A 176 -2.61 16.88 -5.34
C MET A 176 -1.09 16.59 -5.34
N PHE A 177 -0.56 15.81 -6.29
CA PHE A 177 0.88 15.48 -6.35
C PHE A 177 1.57 16.18 -7.53
N HIS A 178 1.37 17.49 -7.66
CA HIS A 178 1.98 18.27 -8.73
C HIS A 178 3.45 18.59 -8.46
N LYS A 179 4.25 18.39 -9.51
CA LYS A 179 5.66 18.77 -9.68
C LYS A 179 6.65 17.85 -8.97
N ASN A 180 7.07 16.81 -9.68
CA ASN A 180 8.45 16.37 -9.54
C ASN A 180 9.28 17.16 -10.56
N ASN A 181 10.21 18.02 -10.11
CA ASN A 181 11.08 18.85 -10.98
C ASN A 181 12.14 18.01 -11.73
N GLN A 182 11.85 16.73 -11.97
CA GLN A 182 12.73 15.80 -12.66
C GLN A 182 12.77 16.10 -14.16
N THR A 183 13.92 15.84 -14.76
CA THR A 183 14.13 15.89 -16.21
C THR A 183 13.65 14.60 -16.89
N SER A 184 13.49 14.63 -18.21
CA SER A 184 13.05 13.46 -19.01
C SER A 184 13.99 12.28 -18.81
N ARG A 185 15.30 12.57 -18.80
CA ARG A 185 16.36 11.58 -18.63
C ARG A 185 16.36 10.96 -17.23
N GLU A 186 16.14 11.75 -16.18
CA GLU A 186 16.05 11.25 -14.81
C GLU A 186 14.83 10.34 -14.63
N ALA A 187 13.67 10.77 -15.15
CA ALA A 187 12.45 9.97 -15.12
C ALA A 187 12.62 8.66 -15.91
N GLU A 188 13.23 8.73 -17.08
CA GLU A 188 13.54 7.55 -17.89
C GLU A 188 14.50 6.59 -17.13
N MET A 189 15.62 7.08 -16.60
CA MET A 189 16.57 6.24 -15.84
C MET A 189 15.89 5.57 -14.64
N LYS A 190 15.07 6.32 -13.90
CA LYS A 190 14.29 5.80 -12.78
C LYS A 190 13.34 4.69 -13.23
N LEU A 191 12.63 4.88 -14.34
CA LEU A 191 11.75 3.87 -14.91
C LEU A 191 12.50 2.59 -15.27
N TYR A 192 13.74 2.69 -15.76
CA TYR A 192 14.56 1.50 -16.04
C TYR A 192 14.97 0.78 -14.76
N ALA A 193 15.45 1.51 -13.76
CA ALA A 193 16.03 0.96 -12.53
C ALA A 193 15.00 0.47 -11.51
N GLU A 194 13.79 1.03 -11.47
CA GLU A 194 12.83 0.71 -10.43
C GLU A 194 12.18 -0.67 -10.62
N THR A 195 12.01 -1.36 -9.49
CA THR A 195 11.23 -2.60 -9.40
C THR A 195 9.78 -2.23 -9.14
N LEU A 196 8.93 -2.49 -10.13
CA LEU A 196 7.50 -2.17 -10.06
C LEU A 196 6.69 -3.35 -9.50
N PRO A 197 5.67 -3.07 -8.67
CA PRO A 197 4.56 -4.00 -8.42
C PRO A 197 3.95 -4.54 -9.72
N ASP A 198 3.42 -5.76 -9.70
CA ASP A 198 2.95 -6.46 -10.90
C ASP A 198 1.88 -5.68 -11.69
N ASN A 199 0.95 -5.04 -10.98
CA ASN A 199 -0.09 -4.21 -11.59
C ASN A 199 0.44 -2.95 -12.29
N LEU A 200 1.66 -2.49 -11.99
CA LEU A 200 2.28 -1.33 -12.64
C LEU A 200 3.21 -1.71 -13.79
N LYS A 201 3.64 -2.98 -13.88
CA LYS A 201 4.58 -3.44 -14.92
C LYS A 201 4.04 -3.22 -16.33
N ILE A 202 2.72 -3.23 -16.51
CA ILE A 202 2.07 -3.00 -17.81
C ILE A 202 2.34 -1.61 -18.39
N TYR A 203 2.57 -0.59 -17.56
CA TYR A 203 2.78 0.79 -18.01
C TYR A 203 4.23 1.08 -18.40
N LYS A 204 5.18 0.23 -18.00
CA LYS A 204 6.62 0.44 -18.23
C LYS A 204 7.00 0.41 -19.71
N PRO A 205 6.55 -0.55 -20.55
CA PRO A 205 6.86 -0.54 -21.98
C PRO A 205 6.31 0.69 -22.72
N PRO A 206 5.01 1.08 -22.58
CA PRO A 206 4.48 2.29 -23.21
C PRO A 206 5.26 3.56 -22.84
N LEU A 207 5.60 3.74 -21.56
CA LEU A 207 6.35 4.91 -21.10
C LEU A 207 7.77 4.98 -21.69
N LYS A 208 8.47 3.84 -21.80
CA LYS A 208 9.78 3.80 -22.46
C LYS A 208 9.69 4.20 -23.94
N LYS A 209 8.66 3.73 -24.64
CA LYS A 209 8.40 4.12 -26.03
C LYS A 209 8.11 5.62 -26.14
N ALA A 210 7.30 6.17 -25.23
CA ALA A 210 7.01 7.60 -25.17
C ALA A 210 8.28 8.44 -24.96
N PHE A 211 9.17 8.07 -24.02
CA PHE A 211 10.43 8.77 -23.79
C PHE A 211 11.32 8.81 -25.04
N LYS A 212 11.50 7.66 -25.71
CA LYS A 212 12.22 7.58 -26.99
C LYS A 212 11.60 8.49 -28.05
N THR A 213 10.28 8.46 -28.17
CA THR A 213 9.54 9.28 -29.16
C THR A 213 9.70 10.77 -28.88
N ILE A 214 9.53 11.21 -27.63
CA ILE A 214 9.73 12.60 -27.21
C ILE A 214 11.14 13.06 -27.60
N SER A 215 12.15 12.24 -27.32
CA SER A 215 13.55 12.59 -27.63
C SER A 215 13.78 12.79 -29.13
N ARG A 216 13.21 11.93 -29.97
CA ARG A 216 13.36 11.99 -31.43
C ARG A 216 12.60 13.17 -32.02
N TRP A 217 11.33 13.32 -31.66
CA TRP A 217 10.46 14.35 -32.21
C TRP A 217 10.84 15.77 -31.80
N ARG A 218 11.55 15.95 -30.69
CA ARG A 218 12.11 17.25 -30.30
C ARG A 218 13.48 17.55 -30.90
N SER A 219 14.16 16.53 -31.43
CA SER A 219 15.48 16.68 -32.08
C SER A 219 15.36 16.82 -33.61
N SER A 220 14.17 16.64 -34.17
CA SER A 220 13.84 16.78 -35.59
C SER A 220 13.19 18.14 -35.85
#